data_AF-A0A950GX38-F1
#
_entry.id   AF-A0A950GX38-F1
#
_cell.length_a   1.000
_cell.length_b   1.000
_cell.length_c   1.000
_cell.angle_alpha   90.00
_cell.angle_beta   90.00
_cell.angle_gamma   90.00
#
_symmetry.space_group_name_H-M   'P 1'
#
loop_
_entity.id
_entity.type
_entity.pdbx_description
1 polymer ?
#
loop_
_entity_poly.entity_id
_entity_poly.type
_entity_poly.pdbx_seq_one_letter_code
_entity_poly.pdbx_strand_id
1 'polypeptide(L)'
;MRNPHAGVAFDNSDAEIAEALLDVSIPTLLLSLVHMSGNPEIIRGRLRPAGLFLNEVQGYMGEDDKAAARALALEVIADYRDRGCPEPAPISAELVHEMMGWLVCEEVPAEYVPMLMEEMELDGTDARRVPMAGTTGDREAFPVVVIGCGQSGLLAGIRLKEAGIPFTIVEKNAG
;
A
#
# COMPACT_ATOMS: atom_id res chain seq x y z
N MET A 1 -0.66 17.30 0.69
CA MET A 1 -1.52 16.74 1.76
C MET A 1 -1.04 15.30 1.92
N ARG A 2 -0.74 14.83 3.15
CA ARG A 2 -0.22 13.47 3.37
C ARG A 2 -1.30 12.45 3.02
N ASN A 3 -0.95 11.29 2.46
CA ASN A 3 -1.92 10.23 2.23
C ASN A 3 -2.60 9.91 3.59
N PRO A 4 -3.94 9.91 3.70
CA PRO A 4 -4.62 9.60 4.96
C PRO A 4 -4.34 8.19 5.49
N HIS A 5 -3.83 7.31 4.62
CA HIS A 5 -3.39 5.95 4.93
C HIS A 5 -1.89 5.85 5.19
N ALA A 6 -1.14 6.96 5.12
CA ALA A 6 0.27 6.96 5.46
C ALA A 6 0.46 6.56 6.93
N GLY A 7 1.46 5.72 7.19
CA GLY A 7 1.86 5.38 8.55
C GLY A 7 2.27 6.63 9.35
N VAL A 8 2.13 6.55 10.66
CA VAL A 8 2.68 7.58 11.56
C VAL A 8 4.21 7.50 11.55
N ALA A 9 4.87 8.63 11.77
CA ALA A 9 6.31 8.62 11.97
C ALA A 9 6.65 7.81 13.23
N PHE A 10 7.76 7.09 13.19
CA PHE A 10 8.27 6.31 14.31
C PHE A 10 9.66 6.82 14.71
N ASP A 11 10.06 6.57 15.95
CA ASP A 11 11.33 6.99 16.53
C ASP A 11 12.08 5.84 17.22
N ASN A 12 11.65 4.59 16.94
CA ASN A 12 12.30 3.38 17.43
C ASN A 12 13.81 3.39 17.15
N SER A 13 14.58 2.91 18.12
CA SER A 13 16.03 2.73 18.02
C SER A 13 16.41 1.69 16.96
N ASP A 14 17.65 1.71 16.50
CA ASP A 14 18.18 0.73 15.55
C ASP A 14 18.05 -0.71 16.07
N ALA A 15 18.17 -0.90 17.39
CA ALA A 15 18.01 -2.21 18.03
C ALA A 15 16.56 -2.71 17.95
N GLU A 16 15.58 -1.85 18.20
CA GLU A 16 14.15 -2.19 18.09
C GLU A 16 13.76 -2.45 16.62
N ILE A 17 14.30 -1.67 15.68
CA ILE A 17 14.12 -1.92 14.24
C ILE A 17 14.70 -3.28 13.87
N ALA A 18 15.94 -3.58 14.29
CA ALA A 18 16.60 -4.84 14.00
C ALA A 18 15.83 -6.05 14.57
N GLU A 19 15.25 -5.91 15.77
CA GLU A 19 14.39 -6.94 16.37
C GLU A 19 13.12 -7.15 15.55
N ALA A 20 12.42 -6.07 15.18
CA ALA A 20 11.21 -6.15 14.36
C ALA A 20 11.46 -6.81 12.98
N LEU A 21 12.65 -6.61 12.40
CA LEU A 21 13.04 -7.22 11.11
C LEU A 21 13.14 -8.77 11.16
N LEU A 22 13.11 -9.38 12.35
CA LEU A 22 13.10 -10.84 12.46
C LEU A 22 11.75 -11.45 12.07
N ASP A 23 10.66 -10.71 12.27
CA ASP A 23 9.29 -11.20 12.15
C ASP A 23 8.60 -10.84 10.81
N VAL A 24 9.32 -10.23 9.87
CA VAL A 24 8.76 -9.76 8.59
C VAL A 24 9.04 -10.72 7.42
N SER A 25 8.18 -10.65 6.41
CA SER A 25 8.44 -11.27 5.11
C SER A 25 9.51 -10.48 4.36
N ILE A 26 10.61 -11.14 4.01
CA ILE A 26 11.75 -10.47 3.35
C ILE A 26 11.41 -10.01 1.92
N PRO A 27 10.68 -10.78 1.09
CA PRO A 27 10.26 -10.28 -0.21
C PRO A 27 9.45 -8.98 -0.12
N THR A 28 8.48 -8.88 0.78
CA THR A 28 7.68 -7.64 0.94
C THR A 28 8.49 -6.50 1.56
N LEU A 29 9.41 -6.83 2.48
CA LEU A 29 10.35 -5.88 3.05
C LEU A 29 11.19 -5.22 1.95
N LEU A 30 11.82 -6.00 1.07
CA LEU A 30 12.68 -5.46 0.00
C LEU A 30 11.91 -4.54 -0.95
N LEU A 31 10.66 -4.87 -1.29
CA LEU A 31 9.80 -3.96 -2.06
C LEU A 31 9.48 -2.67 -1.31
N SER A 32 9.26 -2.75 0.00
CA SER A 32 9.02 -1.58 0.85
C SER A 32 10.25 -0.68 0.93
N LEU A 33 11.46 -1.26 0.94
CA LEU A 33 12.71 -0.49 0.91
C LEU A 33 12.85 0.32 -0.40
N VAL A 34 12.36 -0.19 -1.53
CA VAL A 34 12.34 0.57 -2.81
C VAL A 34 11.52 1.85 -2.63
N HIS A 35 10.36 1.79 -1.98
CA HIS A 35 9.54 2.97 -1.71
C HIS A 35 10.19 3.93 -0.71
N MET A 36 10.80 3.43 0.37
CA MET A 36 11.42 4.26 1.41
C MET A 36 12.67 5.01 0.90
N SER A 37 13.44 4.35 0.04
CA SER A 37 14.72 4.87 -0.49
C SER A 37 14.60 5.54 -1.87
N GLY A 38 13.56 5.21 -2.64
CA GLY A 38 13.47 5.55 -4.07
C GLY A 38 14.48 4.80 -4.94
N ASN A 39 15.15 3.76 -4.42
CA ASN A 39 16.22 3.06 -5.12
C ASN A 39 15.76 1.70 -5.68
N PRO A 40 15.53 1.57 -7.00
CA PRO A 40 15.11 0.31 -7.61
C PRO A 40 16.22 -0.76 -7.65
N GLU A 41 17.49 -0.38 -7.44
CA GLU A 41 18.60 -1.34 -7.49
C GLU A 41 18.53 -2.40 -6.38
N ILE A 42 17.75 -2.15 -5.33
CA ILE A 42 17.46 -3.12 -4.26
C ILE A 42 16.89 -4.43 -4.82
N ILE A 43 16.05 -4.36 -5.86
CA ILE A 43 15.40 -5.53 -6.49
C ILE A 43 16.09 -6.01 -7.76
N ARG A 44 17.06 -5.24 -8.28
CA ARG A 44 17.87 -5.59 -9.47
C ARG A 44 19.21 -6.23 -9.12
N GLY A 45 19.56 -6.23 -7.84
CA GLY A 45 20.76 -6.87 -7.31
C GLY A 45 20.62 -8.38 -7.13
N ARG A 46 21.51 -8.93 -6.30
CA ARG A 46 21.58 -10.37 -6.04
C ARG A 46 20.45 -10.93 -5.16
N LEU A 47 19.84 -10.08 -4.33
CA LEU A 47 18.82 -10.49 -3.37
C LEU A 47 17.50 -10.63 -4.11
N ARG A 48 17.03 -11.86 -4.27
CA ARG A 48 15.78 -12.16 -4.99
C ARG A 48 15.11 -13.42 -4.40
N PRO A 49 13.78 -13.44 -4.28
CA PRO A 49 13.06 -14.67 -4.00
C PRO A 49 13.27 -15.69 -5.11
N ALA A 50 13.33 -16.97 -4.75
CA ALA A 50 13.43 -18.08 -5.69
C ALA A 50 12.06 -18.67 -6.06
N GLY A 51 10.99 -18.30 -5.36
CA GLY A 51 9.63 -18.70 -5.69
C GLY A 51 8.58 -18.15 -4.74
N LEU A 52 7.31 -18.31 -5.13
CA LEU A 52 6.13 -17.97 -4.34
C LEU A 52 5.25 -19.21 -4.19
N PHE A 53 4.95 -19.61 -2.96
CA PHE A 53 4.08 -20.75 -2.68
C PHE A 53 3.23 -20.51 -1.44
N LEU A 54 2.09 -21.20 -1.35
CA LEU A 54 1.20 -21.07 -0.21
C LEU A 54 1.93 -21.43 1.09
N ASN A 55 1.86 -20.54 2.09
CA ASN A 55 2.55 -20.62 3.38
C ASN A 55 4.08 -20.52 3.34
N GLU A 56 4.69 -20.27 2.18
CA GLU A 56 6.10 -19.87 2.08
C GLU A 56 6.18 -18.34 2.02
N VAL A 57 6.62 -17.73 3.12
CA VAL A 57 6.61 -16.26 3.28
C VAL A 57 7.98 -15.61 3.12
N GLN A 58 9.05 -16.40 2.99
CA GLN A 58 10.43 -15.93 2.87
C GLN A 58 10.99 -16.10 1.46
N GLY A 59 10.14 -16.45 0.49
CA GLY A 59 10.50 -16.54 -0.92
C GLY A 59 11.57 -17.59 -1.23
N TYR A 60 11.68 -18.64 -0.41
CA TYR A 60 12.73 -19.66 -0.51
C TYR A 60 14.17 -19.12 -0.49
N MET A 61 14.39 -17.92 0.06
CA MET A 61 15.72 -17.32 0.15
C MET A 61 16.61 -18.11 1.12
N GLY A 62 17.92 -18.14 0.86
CA GLY A 62 18.90 -18.72 1.79
C GLY A 62 19.13 -17.85 3.01
N GLU A 63 19.53 -18.43 4.14
CA GLU A 63 19.71 -17.69 5.40
C GLU A 63 20.73 -16.54 5.29
N ASP A 64 21.80 -16.71 4.51
CA ASP A 64 22.79 -15.65 4.25
C ASP A 64 22.17 -14.46 3.48
N ASP A 65 21.28 -14.74 2.54
CA ASP A 65 20.56 -13.70 1.78
C ASP A 65 19.53 -13.00 2.66
N LYS A 66 18.85 -13.76 3.53
CA LYS A 66 17.92 -13.18 4.51
C LYS A 66 18.65 -12.26 5.49
N ALA A 67 19.81 -12.69 5.99
CA ALA A 67 20.63 -11.87 6.88
C ALA A 67 21.12 -10.59 6.18
N ALA A 68 21.59 -10.70 4.94
CA ALA A 68 21.99 -9.55 4.14
C ALA A 68 20.83 -8.58 3.84
N ALA A 69 19.63 -9.11 3.55
CA ALA A 69 18.44 -8.31 3.35
C ALA A 69 18.04 -7.52 4.60
N ARG A 70 18.13 -8.14 5.80
CA ARG A 70 17.86 -7.46 7.07
C ARG A 70 18.90 -6.39 7.39
N ALA A 71 20.18 -6.64 7.11
CA ALA A 71 21.23 -5.63 7.29
C ALA A 71 20.98 -4.40 6.38
N LEU A 72 20.67 -4.63 5.10
CA LEU A 72 20.29 -3.57 4.17
C LEU A 72 19.02 -2.82 4.65
N ALA A 73 18.02 -3.56 5.12
CA ALA A 73 16.78 -2.97 5.61
C ALA A 73 17.00 -2.06 6.81
N LEU A 74 17.84 -2.46 7.76
CA LEU A 74 18.16 -1.65 8.93
C LEU A 74 18.74 -0.29 8.51
N GLU A 75 19.68 -0.27 7.57
CA GLU A 75 20.29 0.97 7.05
C GLU A 75 19.23 1.87 6.39
N VAL A 76 18.40 1.31 5.50
CA VAL A 76 17.38 2.08 4.76
C VAL A 76 16.28 2.60 5.69
N ILE A 77 15.82 1.80 6.65
CA ILE A 77 14.75 2.17 7.57
C ILE A 77 15.25 3.21 8.58
N ALA A 78 16.50 3.08 9.06
CA ALA A 78 17.12 4.08 9.93
C ALA A 78 17.26 5.42 9.20
N ASP A 79 17.74 5.45 7.96
CA ASP A 79 17.77 6.69 7.15
C ASP A 79 16.36 7.28 6.96
N TYR A 80 15.38 6.45 6.61
CA TYR A 80 13.99 6.89 6.42
C TYR A 80 13.41 7.49 7.71
N ARG A 81 13.67 6.87 8.86
CA ARG A 81 13.31 7.37 10.20
C ARG A 81 13.99 8.72 10.47
N ASP A 82 15.29 8.81 10.26
CA ASP A 82 16.10 9.99 10.58
C ASP A 82 15.75 11.19 9.69
N ARG A 83 15.22 10.95 8.47
CA ARG A 83 14.59 11.96 7.61
C ARG A 83 13.16 12.37 8.04
N GLY A 84 12.64 11.80 9.13
CA GLY A 84 11.33 12.11 9.68
C GLY A 84 10.17 11.34 9.04
N CYS A 85 10.43 10.16 8.48
CA CYS A 85 9.45 9.32 7.77
C CYS A 85 8.67 10.11 6.69
N PRO A 86 9.37 10.71 5.71
CA PRO A 86 8.73 11.49 4.66
C PRO A 86 7.79 10.63 3.84
N GLU A 87 6.76 11.22 3.24
CA GLU A 87 5.88 10.48 2.34
C GLU A 87 6.70 9.89 1.17
N PRO A 88 6.59 8.58 0.88
CA PRO A 88 7.24 7.99 -0.27
C PRO A 88 6.83 8.71 -1.56
N ALA A 89 7.80 8.99 -2.43
CA ALA A 89 7.49 9.53 -3.74
C ALA A 89 6.78 8.46 -4.59
N PRO A 90 5.81 8.85 -5.44
CA PRO A 90 5.26 7.97 -6.46
C PRO A 90 6.36 7.30 -7.29
N ILE A 91 6.23 5.99 -7.51
CA ILE A 91 7.04 5.25 -8.45
C ILE A 91 6.26 4.99 -9.75
N SER A 92 6.97 4.79 -10.86
CA SER A 92 6.31 4.62 -12.16
C SER A 92 5.58 3.27 -12.25
N ALA A 93 4.56 3.21 -13.11
CA ALA A 93 3.81 1.97 -13.35
C ALA A 93 4.73 0.85 -13.88
N GLU A 94 5.78 1.20 -14.62
CA GLU A 94 6.78 0.25 -15.12
C GLU A 94 7.61 -0.34 -13.97
N LEU A 95 8.02 0.47 -12.99
CA LEU A 95 8.73 -0.04 -11.81
C LEU A 95 7.80 -0.87 -10.93
N VAL A 96 6.54 -0.48 -10.77
CA VAL A 96 5.53 -1.30 -10.08
C VAL A 96 5.37 -2.65 -10.78
N HIS A 97 5.30 -2.67 -12.11
CA HIS A 97 5.22 -3.91 -12.89
C HIS A 97 6.45 -4.80 -12.69
N GLU A 98 7.65 -4.21 -12.68
CA GLU A 98 8.90 -4.92 -12.35
C GLU A 98 8.83 -5.53 -10.94
N MET A 99 8.36 -4.77 -9.95
CA MET A 99 8.18 -5.24 -8.57
C MET A 99 7.16 -6.39 -8.47
N MET A 100 6.06 -6.33 -9.23
CA MET A 100 5.07 -7.40 -9.28
C MET A 100 5.70 -8.71 -9.77
N GLY A 101 6.40 -8.68 -10.90
CA GLY A 101 7.09 -9.85 -11.44
C GLY A 101 8.23 -10.35 -10.55
N TRP A 102 8.92 -9.43 -9.89
CA TRP A 102 9.94 -9.76 -8.89
C TRP A 102 9.35 -10.55 -7.71
N LEU A 103 8.20 -10.11 -7.20
CA LEU A 103 7.55 -10.72 -6.03
C LEU A 103 7.01 -12.12 -6.32
N VAL A 104 6.33 -12.28 -7.46
CA VAL A 104 5.72 -13.57 -7.84
C VAL A 104 6.70 -14.53 -8.50
N CYS A 105 7.93 -14.09 -8.78
CA CYS A 105 8.97 -14.85 -9.46
C CYS A 105 8.62 -15.31 -10.87
N GLU A 106 7.65 -14.66 -11.52
CA GLU A 106 7.09 -15.03 -12.82
C GLU A 106 6.74 -13.76 -13.63
N GLU A 107 6.44 -13.95 -14.91
CA GLU A 107 5.93 -12.87 -15.75
C GLU A 107 4.50 -12.50 -15.32
N VAL A 108 4.30 -11.21 -15.03
CA VAL A 108 2.97 -10.67 -14.72
C VAL A 108 2.42 -10.01 -15.98
N PRO A 109 1.23 -10.39 -16.46
CA PRO A 109 0.58 -9.70 -17.57
C PRO A 109 0.36 -8.21 -17.28
N ALA A 110 0.65 -7.35 -18.26
CA ALA A 110 0.54 -5.89 -18.11
C ALA A 110 -0.87 -5.39 -17.74
N GLU A 111 -1.91 -6.18 -18.04
CA GLU A 111 -3.30 -5.87 -17.68
C GLU A 111 -3.57 -5.89 -16.17
N TYR A 112 -2.70 -6.50 -15.35
CA TYR A 112 -2.81 -6.46 -13.89
C TYR A 112 -2.26 -5.17 -13.27
N VAL A 113 -1.44 -4.40 -14.00
CA VAL A 113 -0.82 -3.18 -13.47
C VAL A 113 -1.88 -2.12 -13.16
N PRO A 114 -2.86 -1.80 -14.04
CA PRO A 114 -3.94 -0.87 -13.71
C PRO A 114 -4.73 -1.27 -12.47
N MET A 115 -5.01 -2.57 -12.30
CA MET A 115 -5.71 -3.08 -11.11
C MET A 115 -4.90 -2.81 -9.84
N LEU A 116 -3.60 -3.12 -9.82
CA LEU A 116 -2.78 -2.87 -8.64
C LEU A 116 -2.64 -1.37 -8.34
N MET A 117 -2.45 -0.54 -9.37
CA MET A 117 -2.37 0.92 -9.21
C MET A 117 -3.67 1.49 -8.66
N GLU A 118 -4.83 1.00 -9.12
CA GLU A 118 -6.16 1.38 -8.60
C GLU A 118 -6.34 0.97 -7.14
N GLU A 119 -5.88 -0.23 -6.75
CA GLU A 119 -6.02 -0.72 -5.36
C GLU A 119 -5.08 -0.04 -4.37
N MET A 120 -3.86 0.27 -4.79
CA MET A 120 -2.79 0.72 -3.90
C MET A 120 -2.63 2.25 -3.86
N GLU A 121 -3.17 2.98 -4.83
CA GLU A 121 -3.07 4.44 -4.98
C GLU A 121 -1.61 4.96 -4.87
N LEU A 122 -0.64 4.20 -5.41
CA LEU A 122 0.80 4.49 -5.30
C LEU A 122 1.23 5.78 -6.00
N ASP A 123 0.40 6.30 -6.90
CA ASP A 123 0.59 7.58 -7.59
C ASP A 123 -0.06 8.77 -6.85
N GLY A 124 -0.65 8.52 -5.68
CA GLY A 124 -1.37 9.51 -4.88
C GLY A 124 -2.73 9.90 -5.44
N THR A 125 -3.25 9.14 -6.42
CA THR A 125 -4.55 9.37 -7.04
C THR A 125 -5.56 8.30 -6.64
N ASP A 126 -6.68 8.74 -6.08
CA ASP A 126 -7.85 7.88 -5.86
C ASP A 126 -8.57 7.66 -7.19
N ALA A 127 -8.24 6.55 -7.86
CA ALA A 127 -8.80 6.17 -9.15
C ALA A 127 -10.32 5.89 -9.08
N ARG A 128 -10.85 5.62 -7.88
CA ARG A 128 -12.28 5.37 -7.63
C ARG A 128 -13.05 6.62 -7.24
N ARG A 129 -12.37 7.77 -7.19
CA ARG A 129 -12.99 9.06 -6.91
C ARG A 129 -14.02 9.37 -7.97
N VAL A 130 -15.27 9.51 -7.53
CA VAL A 130 -16.36 9.96 -8.39
C VAL A 130 -16.34 11.49 -8.44
N PRO A 131 -16.25 12.12 -9.63
CA PRO A 131 -16.35 13.57 -9.74
C PRO A 131 -17.65 14.08 -9.14
N MET A 132 -17.58 15.25 -8.50
CA MET A 132 -18.78 15.89 -7.95
C MET A 132 -19.74 16.27 -9.08
N ALA A 133 -20.96 15.76 -9.03
CA ALA A 133 -22.01 16.10 -9.97
C ALA A 133 -22.94 17.18 -9.41
N GLY A 134 -23.35 18.13 -10.26
CA GLY A 134 -24.32 19.17 -9.91
C GLY A 134 -23.79 20.27 -8.98
N THR A 135 -24.65 21.24 -8.71
CA THR A 135 -24.38 22.31 -7.74
C THR A 135 -24.54 21.79 -6.30
N THR A 136 -24.15 22.59 -5.31
CA THR A 136 -24.41 22.26 -3.89
C THR A 136 -25.91 22.09 -3.62
N GLY A 137 -26.75 22.96 -4.20
CA GLY A 137 -28.20 22.87 -4.04
C GLY A 137 -28.79 21.58 -4.64
N ASP A 138 -28.29 21.14 -5.81
CA ASP A 138 -28.73 19.90 -6.43
C ASP A 138 -28.43 18.68 -5.53
N ARG A 139 -27.27 18.70 -4.87
CA ARG A 139 -26.83 17.61 -3.98
C ARG A 139 -27.63 17.58 -2.68
N GLU A 140 -27.88 18.74 -2.07
CA GLU A 140 -28.72 18.85 -0.87
C GLU A 140 -30.17 18.41 -1.14
N ALA A 141 -30.68 18.65 -2.36
CA ALA A 141 -32.01 18.25 -2.78
C ALA A 141 -32.13 16.76 -3.16
N PHE A 142 -31.05 15.97 -3.09
CA PHE A 142 -31.01 14.56 -3.48
C PHE A 142 -30.61 13.64 -2.32
N PRO A 143 -31.44 13.49 -1.27
CA PRO A 143 -31.12 12.60 -0.16
C PRO A 143 -31.11 11.12 -0.61
N VAL A 144 -30.07 10.38 -0.22
CA VAL A 144 -29.89 8.97 -0.58
C VAL A 144 -30.14 8.06 0.62
N VAL A 145 -30.84 6.95 0.41
CA VAL A 145 -30.94 5.87 1.40
C VAL A 145 -30.08 4.69 0.95
N VAL A 146 -29.13 4.29 1.79
CA VAL A 146 -28.30 3.10 1.60
C VAL A 146 -28.84 1.98 2.46
N ILE A 147 -29.17 0.84 1.87
CA ILE A 147 -29.71 -0.32 2.59
C ILE A 147 -28.59 -1.34 2.81
N GLY A 148 -28.23 -1.55 4.07
CA GLY A 148 -27.15 -2.41 4.54
C GLY A 148 -25.96 -1.60 5.06
N CYS A 149 -25.52 -1.88 6.28
CA CYS A 149 -24.32 -1.29 6.90
C CYS A 149 -23.15 -2.31 6.91
N GLY A 150 -23.06 -3.13 5.86
CA GLY A 150 -21.87 -3.94 5.56
C GLY A 150 -20.77 -3.10 4.90
N GLN A 151 -19.68 -3.75 4.48
CA GLN A 151 -18.53 -3.08 3.85
C GLN A 151 -18.94 -2.20 2.65
N SER A 152 -19.74 -2.71 1.72
CA SER A 152 -20.21 -1.93 0.57
C SER A 152 -21.09 -0.74 0.96
N GLY A 153 -21.91 -0.87 2.01
CA GLY A 153 -22.78 0.20 2.49
C GLY A 153 -21.98 1.33 3.15
N LEU A 154 -20.98 0.96 3.95
CA LEU A 154 -20.05 1.93 4.55
C LEU A 154 -19.23 2.66 3.48
N LEU A 155 -18.69 1.95 2.49
CA LEU A 155 -17.97 2.56 1.38
C LEU A 155 -18.87 3.50 0.56
N ALA A 156 -20.12 3.11 0.28
CA ALA A 156 -21.09 3.99 -0.36
C ALA A 156 -21.35 5.25 0.48
N GLY A 157 -21.51 5.11 1.79
CA GLY A 157 -21.65 6.25 2.72
C GLY A 157 -20.44 7.19 2.71
N ILE A 158 -19.21 6.65 2.68
CA ILE A 158 -17.99 7.45 2.57
C ILE A 158 -18.01 8.27 1.27
N ARG A 159 -18.32 7.66 0.12
CA ARG A 159 -18.40 8.35 -1.17
C ARG A 159 -19.51 9.40 -1.22
N LEU A 160 -20.68 9.13 -0.62
CA LEU A 160 -21.77 10.10 -0.50
C LEU A 160 -21.37 11.30 0.38
N LYS A 161 -20.65 11.04 1.47
CA LYS A 161 -20.10 12.08 2.35
C LYS A 161 -19.07 12.94 1.61
N GLU A 162 -18.12 12.34 0.90
CA GLU A 162 -17.14 13.05 0.06
C GLU A 162 -17.83 13.90 -1.02
N ALA A 163 -18.91 13.38 -1.61
CA ALA A 163 -19.72 14.10 -2.58
C ALA A 163 -20.58 15.21 -1.95
N GLY A 164 -20.68 15.30 -0.62
CA GLY A 164 -21.56 16.24 0.07
C GLY A 164 -23.05 16.00 -0.21
N ILE A 165 -23.44 14.76 -0.47
CA ILE A 165 -24.84 14.35 -0.69
C ILE A 165 -25.39 13.86 0.66
N PRO A 166 -26.53 14.39 1.16
CA PRO A 166 -27.15 13.89 2.38
C PRO A 166 -27.55 12.42 2.23
N PHE A 167 -27.27 11.59 3.23
CA PHE A 167 -27.65 10.18 3.17
C PHE A 167 -27.98 9.58 4.54
N THR A 168 -28.76 8.51 4.49
CA THR A 168 -29.06 7.65 5.64
C THR A 168 -28.69 6.22 5.31
N ILE A 169 -27.92 5.56 6.17
CA ILE A 169 -27.67 4.12 6.07
C ILE A 169 -28.63 3.41 7.03
N VAL A 170 -29.34 2.40 6.53
CA VAL A 170 -30.22 1.54 7.34
C VAL A 170 -29.68 0.12 7.37
N GLU A 171 -29.69 -0.51 8.55
CA GLU A 171 -29.25 -1.90 8.74
C GLU A 171 -30.30 -2.66 9.55
N LYS A 172 -30.54 -3.92 9.20
CA LYS A 172 -31.53 -4.75 9.90
C LYS A 172 -31.01 -5.26 11.24
N ASN A 173 -29.70 -5.44 11.36
CA ASN A 173 -29.04 -5.95 12.55
C ASN A 173 -28.70 -4.81 13.53
N ALA A 174 -28.72 -5.10 14.83
CA ALA A 174 -28.45 -4.11 15.87
C ALA A 174 -26.96 -3.79 16.08
N GLY A 175 -26.05 -4.54 15.43
CA GLY A 175 -24.61 -4.53 15.69
C GLY A 175 -24.20 -5.62 16.67
#